data_AF-A0A6P5HL99-F1
#
_entry.id   AF-A0A6P5HL99-F1
#
_cell.length_a   1.000
_cell.length_b   1.000
_cell.length_c   1.000
_cell.angle_alpha   90.00
_cell.angle_beta   90.00
_cell.angle_gamma   90.00
#
_symmetry.space_group_name_H-M   'P 1'
#
loop_
_entity.id
_entity.type
_entity.pdbx_description
1 polymer ?
#
loop_
_entity_poly.entity_id
_entity_poly.type
_entity_poly.pdbx_seq_one_letter_code
_entity_poly.pdbx_strand_id
1 'polypeptide(L)'
;MQGCHVLTIDHLDEIYDNCVICIHAPDAIKILGTQATYDEIRILSAFQFVNSDIYLHHDKTLMPQNPSAWSALNFLGTTQNGVCVTYWLNVLQACRILYAKLL
;
A
#
# COMPACT_ATOMS: atom_id res chain seq x y z
N MET A 1 21.65 14.70 -26.53
CA MET A 1 21.97 13.76 -25.44
C MET A 1 20.65 13.17 -24.98
N GLN A 2 20.55 11.85 -24.86
CA GLN A 2 19.31 11.13 -24.60
C GLN A 2 19.03 11.16 -23.08
N GLY A 3 18.56 12.30 -22.56
CA GLY A 3 18.15 12.43 -21.15
C GLY A 3 16.68 12.08 -20.96
N CYS A 4 16.27 11.86 -19.71
CA CYS A 4 14.88 11.74 -19.34
C CYS A 4 14.26 13.14 -19.20
N HIS A 5 13.16 13.38 -19.91
CA HIS A 5 12.33 14.57 -19.76
C HIS A 5 11.24 14.30 -18.74
N VAL A 6 11.15 15.14 -17.71
CA VAL A 6 10.15 15.02 -16.66
C VAL A 6 9.25 16.26 -16.70
N LEU A 7 8.00 16.06 -17.09
CA LEU A 7 6.98 17.09 -17.05
C LEU A 7 6.30 17.11 -15.68
N THR A 8 6.45 18.20 -14.95
CA THR A 8 5.83 18.37 -13.63
C THR A 8 4.39 18.87 -13.76
N ILE A 9 3.62 18.77 -12.66
CA ILE A 9 2.25 19.28 -12.59
C ILE A 9 2.17 20.80 -12.80
N ASP A 10 3.26 21.53 -12.51
CA ASP A 10 3.39 22.97 -12.71
C ASP A 10 3.82 23.33 -14.15
N HIS A 11 3.79 22.34 -15.06
CA HIS A 11 4.19 22.46 -16.46
C HIS A 11 5.66 22.82 -16.69
N LEU A 12 6.53 22.45 -15.75
CA LEU A 12 7.98 22.57 -15.91
C LEU A 12 8.52 21.32 -16.61
N ASP A 13 9.35 21.50 -17.65
CA ASP A 13 10.07 20.42 -18.34
C ASP A 13 11.51 20.41 -17.84
N GLU A 14 11.84 19.40 -17.03
CA GLU A 14 13.16 19.22 -16.46
C GLU A 14 13.88 18.04 -17.12
N ILE A 15 15.18 18.20 -17.36
CA ILE A 15 16.00 17.18 -18.01
C ILE A 15 16.95 16.56 -16.98
N TYR A 16 16.90 15.25 -16.89
CA TYR A 16 17.78 14.44 -16.05
C TYR A 16 18.56 13.44 -16.90
N ASP A 17 19.76 13.06 -16.44
CA ASP A 17 20.53 12.01 -17.13
C ASP A 17 19.82 10.65 -17.03
N ASN A 18 19.21 10.37 -15.87
CA ASN A 18 18.47 9.14 -15.59
C ASN A 18 17.33 9.41 -14.60
N CYS A 19 16.26 8.62 -14.67
CA CYS A 19 15.15 8.65 -13.72
C CYS A 19 14.89 7.28 -13.09
N VAL A 20 14.56 7.25 -11.81
CA VAL A 20 14.11 6.05 -11.09
C VAL A 20 12.68 6.27 -10.63
N ILE A 21 11.78 5.36 -11.01
CA ILE A 21 10.35 5.43 -10.68
C ILE A 21 10.07 4.57 -9.44
N CYS A 22 9.73 5.21 -8.32
CA CYS A 22 9.47 4.56 -7.03
C CYS A 22 7.98 4.61 -6.62
N ILE A 23 7.08 4.28 -7.55
CA ILE A 23 5.62 4.29 -7.33
C ILE A 23 4.98 2.97 -7.78
N HIS A 24 3.68 2.81 -7.51
CA HIS A 24 2.93 1.64 -7.96
C HIS A 24 2.91 1.52 -9.49
N ALA A 25 3.02 0.28 -9.99
CA ALA A 25 3.12 -0.01 -11.41
C ALA A 25 2.00 0.60 -12.28
N PRO A 26 0.71 0.61 -11.87
CA PRO A 26 -0.35 1.26 -12.65
C PRO A 26 -0.15 2.77 -12.78
N ASP A 27 0.39 3.42 -11.76
CA ASP A 27 0.66 4.86 -11.78
C ASP A 27 1.92 5.18 -12.59
N ALA A 28 2.93 4.30 -12.56
CA ALA A 28 4.09 4.40 -13.44
C ALA A 28 3.69 4.39 -14.92
N ILE A 29 2.77 3.49 -15.33
CA ILE A 29 2.24 3.46 -16.71
C ILE A 29 1.55 4.80 -17.05
N LYS A 30 0.75 5.35 -16.13
CA LYS A 30 0.08 6.65 -16.35
C LYS A 30 1.09 7.79 -16.55
N ILE A 31 2.17 7.80 -15.78
CA ILE A 31 3.23 8.82 -15.89
C ILE A 31 4.01 8.67 -17.20
N LEU A 32 4.37 7.44 -17.59
CA LEU A 32 5.07 7.17 -18.85
C LEU A 32 4.18 7.49 -20.08
N GLY A 33 2.86 7.36 -19.93
CA GLY A 33 1.89 7.77 -20.94
C GLY A 33 2.12 7.07 -22.29
N THR A 34 2.11 7.84 -23.37
CA THR A 34 2.29 7.33 -24.74
C THR A 34 3.72 6.91 -25.06
N GLN A 35 4.70 7.26 -24.19
CA GLN A 35 6.10 6.87 -24.37
C GLN A 35 6.41 5.50 -23.79
N ALA A 36 5.49 4.91 -23.02
CA ALA A 36 5.65 3.55 -22.49
C ALA A 36 5.80 2.53 -23.63
N THR A 37 6.88 1.77 -23.59
CA THR A 37 7.13 0.67 -24.52
C THR A 37 6.20 -0.51 -24.27
N TYR A 38 6.09 -1.40 -25.25
CA TYR A 38 5.30 -2.63 -25.10
C TYR A 38 5.75 -3.47 -23.91
N ASP A 39 7.06 -3.62 -23.71
CA ASP A 39 7.59 -4.42 -22.60
C ASP A 39 7.34 -3.78 -21.24
N GLU A 40 7.45 -2.46 -21.12
CA GLU A 40 7.11 -1.73 -19.89
C GLU A 40 5.64 -1.91 -19.53
N ILE A 41 4.72 -1.74 -20.50
CA ILE A 41 3.29 -1.95 -20.27
C ILE A 41 3.03 -3.40 -19.85
N ARG A 42 3.60 -4.38 -20.56
CA ARG A 42 3.41 -5.81 -20.28
C ARG A 42 3.88 -6.19 -18.88
N ILE A 43 5.04 -5.70 -18.45
CA ILE A 43 5.62 -6.01 -17.14
C ILE A 43 4.84 -5.29 -16.03
N LEU A 44 4.59 -4.00 -16.18
CA LEU A 44 3.93 -3.19 -15.16
C LEU A 44 2.44 -3.53 -15.00
N SER A 45 1.78 -4.02 -16.06
CA SER A 45 0.37 -4.44 -16.01
C SER A 45 0.16 -5.83 -15.38
N ALA A 46 1.24 -6.58 -15.10
CA ALA A 46 1.14 -7.90 -14.48
C ALA A 46 0.88 -7.83 -12.96
N PHE A 47 1.05 -6.67 -12.34
CA PHE A 47 0.84 -6.49 -10.91
C PHE A 47 -0.66 -6.47 -10.56
N GLN A 48 -1.04 -7.27 -9.56
CA GLN A 48 -2.38 -7.27 -8.99
C GLN A 48 -2.35 -6.60 -7.62
N PHE A 49 -3.33 -5.73 -7.37
CA PHE A 49 -3.47 -5.01 -6.12
C PHE A 49 -4.82 -5.33 -5.49
N VAL A 50 -4.84 -5.37 -4.17
CA VAL A 50 -6.05 -5.50 -3.36
C VAL A 50 -6.20 -4.22 -2.56
N ASN A 51 -7.40 -3.64 -2.59
CA ASN A 51 -7.74 -2.55 -1.69
C ASN A 51 -8.10 -3.13 -0.34
N SER A 52 -7.50 -2.59 0.72
CA SER A 52 -7.83 -2.94 2.09
C SER A 52 -8.09 -1.66 2.86
N ASP A 53 -9.21 -1.63 3.57
CA ASP A 53 -9.58 -0.49 4.41
C ASP A 53 -8.89 -0.61 5.77
N ILE A 54 -8.25 0.47 6.22
CA ILE A 54 -7.55 0.53 7.50
C ILE A 54 -8.26 1.51 8.43
N TYR A 55 -8.60 1.03 9.62
CA TYR A 55 -9.23 1.81 10.67
C TYR A 55 -8.35 1.83 11.91
N LEU A 56 -8.00 3.02 12.38
CA LEU A 56 -7.39 3.20 13.69
C LEU A 56 -8.49 3.26 14.76
N HIS A 57 -8.38 2.47 15.81
CA HIS A 57 -9.39 2.38 16.86
C HIS A 57 -8.78 2.15 18.26
N HIS A 58 -9.60 2.40 19.28
CA HIS A 58 -9.35 2.00 20.67
C HIS A 58 -10.35 0.94 21.16
N ASP A 59 -11.24 0.48 20.28
CA ASP A 59 -12.31 -0.45 20.61
C ASP A 59 -11.74 -1.86 20.82
N LYS A 60 -11.75 -2.32 22.07
CA LYS A 60 -11.30 -3.67 22.44
C LYS A 60 -12.22 -4.78 21.93
N THR A 61 -13.47 -4.47 21.60
CA THR A 61 -14.41 -5.48 21.06
C THR A 61 -14.01 -5.95 19.66
N LEU A 62 -13.15 -5.18 18.98
CA LEU A 62 -12.54 -5.52 17.70
C LEU A 62 -11.25 -6.35 17.84
N MET A 63 -10.86 -6.75 19.05
CA MET A 63 -9.78 -7.71 19.32
C MET A 63 -10.35 -9.12 19.50
N PRO A 64 -9.52 -10.19 19.49
CA PRO A 64 -10.00 -11.54 19.80
C PRO A 64 -10.74 -11.59 21.14
N GLN A 65 -11.85 -12.33 21.20
CA GLN A 65 -12.68 -12.41 22.40
C GLN A 65 -11.95 -13.05 23.58
N ASN A 66 -10.99 -13.95 23.33
CA ASN A 66 -10.11 -14.50 24.35
C ASN A 66 -8.86 -13.61 24.50
N PRO A 67 -8.66 -12.89 25.62
CA PRO A 67 -7.48 -12.05 25.84
C PRO A 67 -6.15 -12.79 25.78
N SER A 68 -6.16 -14.09 26.10
CA SER A 68 -4.94 -14.93 26.04
C SER A 68 -4.48 -15.17 24.60
N ALA A 69 -5.33 -14.94 23.60
CA ALA A 69 -4.99 -15.05 22.19
C ALA A 69 -4.47 -13.72 21.60
N TRP A 70 -4.41 -12.64 22.39
CA TRP A 70 -3.99 -11.34 21.90
C TRP A 70 -2.51 -11.34 21.52
N SER A 71 -2.27 -11.00 20.26
CA SER A 71 -0.95 -10.89 19.66
C SER A 71 -0.78 -9.50 19.04
N ALA A 72 0.46 -9.19 18.63
CA ALA A 72 0.75 -7.99 17.84
C ALA A 72 -0.08 -7.92 16.56
N LEU A 73 -0.38 -9.08 15.96
CA LEU A 73 -1.16 -9.27 14.74
C LEU A 73 -2.18 -10.39 15.00
N ASN A 74 -3.46 -10.14 14.76
CA ASN A 74 -4.52 -11.13 14.98
C ASN A 74 -5.40 -11.24 13.74
N PHE A 75 -5.54 -12.45 13.20
CA PHE A 75 -6.47 -12.72 12.11
C PHE A 75 -7.86 -13.03 12.70
N LEU A 76 -8.86 -12.31 12.23
CA LEU A 76 -10.26 -12.43 12.61
C LEU A 76 -11.08 -12.83 11.38
N GLY A 77 -12.02 -13.75 11.55
CA GLY A 77 -12.90 -14.20 10.47
C GLY A 77 -12.57 -15.62 9.99
N THR A 78 -13.21 -16.01 8.89
CA THR A 78 -13.08 -17.34 8.29
C THR A 78 -12.91 -17.18 6.79
N THR A 79 -12.36 -18.19 6.12
CA THR A 79 -12.18 -18.20 4.65
C THR A 79 -13.48 -18.01 3.87
N GLN A 80 -14.64 -18.23 4.50
CA GLN A 80 -15.97 -18.09 3.88
C GLN A 80 -16.56 -16.68 4.03
N ASN A 81 -16.20 -15.93 5.07
CA ASN A 81 -16.82 -14.64 5.41
C ASN A 81 -15.86 -13.45 5.29
N GLY A 82 -14.68 -13.65 4.68
CA GLY A 82 -13.60 -12.68 4.65
C GLY A 82 -12.72 -12.73 5.89
N VAL A 83 -11.49 -12.28 5.72
CA VAL A 83 -10.47 -12.24 6.78
C VAL A 83 -10.15 -10.78 7.04
N CYS A 84 -10.25 -10.40 8.30
CA CYS A 84 -9.81 -9.12 8.81
C CYS A 84 -8.58 -9.33 9.68
N VAL A 85 -7.68 -8.36 9.71
CA VAL A 85 -6.51 -8.36 10.60
C VAL A 85 -6.64 -7.22 11.60
N THR A 86 -6.45 -7.49 12.89
CA THR A 86 -6.34 -6.45 13.92
C THR A 86 -4.98 -6.46 14.59
N TYR A 87 -4.38 -5.28 14.69
CA TYR A 87 -3.04 -5.05 15.20
C TYR A 87 -3.10 -4.45 16.60
N TRP A 88 -2.33 -5.04 17.52
CA TRP A 88 -2.09 -4.45 18.83
C TRP A 88 -0.84 -3.56 18.80
N LEU A 89 -1.03 -2.31 18.39
CA LEU A 89 0.09 -1.38 18.17
C LEU A 89 0.88 -1.05 19.44
N ASN A 90 0.28 -1.17 20.63
CA ASN A 90 1.03 -0.97 21.88
C ASN A 90 2.23 -1.92 22.02
N VAL A 91 2.10 -3.15 21.50
CA VAL A 91 3.18 -4.14 21.51
C VAL A 91 4.16 -3.89 20.38
N LEU A 92 3.66 -3.46 19.21
CA LEU A 92 4.50 -3.25 18.02
C LEU A 92 5.32 -1.96 18.05
N GLN A 93 4.79 -0.89 18.64
CA GLN A 93 5.35 0.46 18.50
C GLN A 93 5.54 1.21 19.82
N ALA A 94 5.43 0.54 20.98
CA ALA A 94 5.51 1.15 22.31
C ALA A 94 4.62 2.41 22.48
N CYS A 95 3.60 2.56 21.62
CA CYS A 95 2.67 3.68 21.67
C CYS A 95 1.54 3.36 22.63
N ARG A 96 1.22 4.31 23.50
CA ARG A 96 0.30 4.08 24.60
C ARG A 96 -1.14 4.25 24.08
N ILE A 97 -1.75 3.11 23.77
CA ILE A 97 -3.18 2.90 23.49
C ILE A 97 -3.58 3.20 22.04
N LEU A 98 -3.29 2.30 21.08
CA LEU A 98 -3.89 2.28 19.73
C LEU A 98 -4.03 0.83 19.22
N TYR A 99 -5.07 0.57 18.43
CA TYR A 99 -5.26 -0.65 17.64
C TYR A 99 -5.53 -0.27 16.18
N ALA A 100 -5.10 -1.10 15.22
CA ALA A 100 -5.41 -0.89 13.81
C ALA A 100 -6.11 -2.12 13.23
N LYS A 101 -7.24 -1.93 12.56
CA LYS A 101 -8.00 -2.98 11.89
C LYS A 101 -7.89 -2.81 10.38
N LEU A 102 -7.42 -3.85 9.71
CA LEU A 102 -7.37 -3.99 8.25
C LEU A 102 -8.51 -4.92 7.83
N LEU A 103 -9.43 -4.44 6.99
CA LEU A 103 -10.49 -5.26 6.38
C LEU A 103 -10.05 -5.83 5.03
#